data_AF-A0A931W1M0-F1
#
_entry.id   AF-A0A931W1M0-F1
#
_cell.length_a   1.000
_cell.length_b   1.000
_cell.length_c   1.000
_cell.angle_alpha   90.00
_cell.angle_beta   90.00
_cell.angle_gamma   90.00
#
_symmetry.space_group_name_H-M   'P 1'
#
loop_
_entity.id
_entity.type
_entity.pdbx_description
1 polymer ?
#
loop_
_entity_poly.entity_id
_entity_poly.type
_entity_poly.pdbx_seq_one_letter_code
_entity_poly.pdbx_strand_id
1 'polypeptide(L)' 'MFDHPVMLAAAEAERERVVFDWDAVIGVQYGKEAKAYPIAVMGVHELGNDTIDGIPIAVSW' A
#
# COMPACT_ATOMS: atom_id res chain seq x y z
N MET A 1 -12.48 4.12 -2.68
CA MET A 1 -11.50 5.06 -2.08
C MET A 1 -11.25 4.68 -0.64
N PHE A 2 -9.99 4.65 -0.20
CA PHE A 2 -9.63 4.55 1.22
C PHE A 2 -8.79 5.77 1.64
N ASP A 3 -8.82 6.08 2.93
CA ASP A 3 -8.13 7.22 3.53
C ASP A 3 -7.35 6.74 4.75
N HIS A 4 -6.06 7.08 4.80
CA HIS A 4 -5.13 6.67 5.88
C HIS A 4 -5.23 5.18 6.23
N PRO A 5 -4.88 4.27 5.29
CA PRO A 5 -5.06 2.85 5.48
C PRO A 5 -4.21 2.31 6.64
N VAL A 6 -4.72 1.26 7.30
CA VAL A 6 -3.90 0.47 8.22
C VAL A 6 -2.90 -0.33 7.41
N MET A 7 -1.61 -0.11 7.70
CA MET A 7 -0.52 -0.79 7.01
C MET A 7 -0.06 -2.00 7.82
N LEU A 8 0.09 -3.13 7.14
CA LEU A 8 0.72 -4.33 7.69
C LEU A 8 2.19 -4.38 7.29
N ALA A 9 3.03 -4.97 8.14
CA ALA A 9 4.37 -5.36 7.71
C ALA A 9 4.27 -6.44 6.63
N ALA A 10 5.19 -6.45 5.66
CA ALA A 10 5.15 -7.42 4.54
C ALA A 10 5.06 -8.88 5.02
N ALA A 11 5.86 -9.25 6.03
CA ALA A 11 5.83 -10.60 6.60
C ALA A 11 4.51 -10.95 7.31
N GLU A 12 3.78 -9.95 7.82
CA GLU A 12 2.46 -10.14 8.42
C GLU A 12 1.39 -10.30 7.33
N ALA A 13 1.40 -9.44 6.32
CA ALA A 13 0.50 -9.54 5.17
C ALA A 13 0.61 -10.91 4.46
N GLU A 14 1.83 -11.46 4.35
CA GLU A 14 2.06 -12.79 3.80
C GLU A 14 1.51 -13.91 4.70
N ARG A 15 1.74 -13.84 6.02
CA ARG A 15 1.19 -14.82 6.98
C ARG A 15 -0.34 -14.84 6.96
N GLU A 16 -0.96 -13.67 6.84
CA GLU A 16 -2.42 -13.52 6.75
C GLU A 16 -2.97 -13.81 5.35
N ARG A 17 -2.09 -14.14 4.38
CA ARG A 17 -2.46 -14.48 3.00
C ARG A 17 -3.20 -13.36 2.27
N VAL A 18 -2.88 -12.12 2.61
CA VAL A 18 -3.43 -10.91 2.00
C VAL A 18 -2.60 -10.47 0.79
N VAL A 19 -1.27 -10.65 0.86
CA VAL A 19 -0.30 -10.31 -0.19
C VAL A 19 0.78 -11.39 -0.26
N PHE A 20 1.22 -11.74 -1.46
CA PHE A 20 2.32 -12.67 -1.72
C PHE A 20 3.49 -11.99 -2.44
N ASP A 21 4.66 -12.64 -2.47
CA ASP A 21 5.88 -12.11 -3.09
C ASP A 21 5.76 -11.90 -4.61
N TRP A 22 4.84 -12.61 -5.28
CA TRP A 22 4.53 -12.46 -6.70
C TRP A 22 3.41 -11.45 -7.00
N ASP A 23 2.76 -10.87 -5.99
CA ASP A 23 1.67 -9.91 -6.24
C ASP A 23 2.20 -8.59 -6.78
N ALA A 24 1.51 -8.05 -7.79
CA ALA A 24 1.81 -6.72 -8.29
C ALA A 24 1.39 -5.67 -7.25
N VAL A 25 2.29 -4.73 -6.99
CA VAL A 25 2.07 -3.61 -6.05
C VAL A 25 2.51 -2.31 -6.70
N ILE A 26 1.85 -1.21 -6.32
CA ILE A 26 2.43 0.12 -6.46
C ILE A 26 3.33 0.35 -5.25
N GLY A 27 4.64 0.41 -5.47
CA GLY A 27 5.61 0.75 -4.42
C GLY A 27 5.83 2.26 -4.37
N VAL A 28 5.78 2.85 -3.18
CA VAL A 28 6.13 4.26 -2.97
C VAL A 28 7.16 4.34 -1.85
N GLN A 29 8.28 5.01 -2.12
CA GLN A 29 9.33 5.27 -1.15
C GLN A 29 9.64 6.76 -1.13
N TYR A 30 9.68 7.33 0.08
CA TYR A 30 10.13 8.70 0.30
C TYR A 30 10.83 8.78 1.66
N GLY A 31 12.00 9.44 1.68
CA GLY A 31 12.83 9.51 2.88
C GLY A 31 13.23 8.12 3.38
N LYS A 32 12.86 7.80 4.62
CA LYS A 32 13.14 6.50 5.25
C LYS A 32 11.96 5.53 5.23
N GLU A 33 10.81 5.96 4.73
CA GLU A 33 9.59 5.16 4.72
C GLU A 33 9.31 4.62 3.31
N ALA A 34 8.90 3.36 3.25
CA ALA A 34 8.48 2.69 2.03
C ALA A 34 7.20 1.91 2.30
N LYS A 35 6.23 2.03 1.41
CA LYS A 35 4.94 1.35 1.47
C LYS A 35 4.63 0.68 0.12
N ALA A 36 3.85 -0.39 0.17
CA ALA A 36 3.38 -1.11 -1.00
C ALA A 36 1.85 -1.17 -0.98
N TYR A 37 1.23 -0.87 -2.11
CA TYR A 37 -0.22 -0.87 -2.30
C TYR A 37 -0.57 -1.97 -3.32
N PRO A 38 -1.09 -3.13 -2.88
CA PRO A 38 -1.39 -4.24 -3.77
C PRO A 38 -2.45 -3.89 -4.81
N ILE A 39 -2.19 -4.24 -6.07
CA ILE A 39 -3.12 -3.97 -7.17
C ILE A 39 -4.47 -4.64 -6.92
N ALA A 40 -4.50 -5.84 -6.32
CA ALA A 40 -5.74 -6.53 -5.99
C ALA A 40 -6.63 -5.73 -5.02
N VAL A 41 -6.04 -4.93 -4.13
CA VAL A 41 -6.76 -4.06 -3.18
C VAL A 41 -7.15 -2.75 -3.85
N MET A 42 -6.23 -2.15 -4.61
CA MET A 42 -6.43 -0.90 -5.36
C MET A 42 -7.47 -1.05 -6.48
N GLY A 43 -7.57 -2.20 -7.13
CA GLY A 43 -8.57 -2.44 -8.19
C GLY A 43 -10.02 -2.39 -7.69
N VAL A 44 -10.24 -2.57 -6.38
CA VAL A 44 -11.56 -2.33 -5.74
C VAL A 44 -11.69 -0.87 -5.30
N HIS A 45 -10.57 -0.24 -4.94
CA HIS A 45 -10.51 1.12 -4.42
C HIS A 45 -9.51 1.95 -5.23
N GLU A 46 -9.92 2.34 -6.44
CA GLU A 46 -9.08 2.95 -7.50
C GLU A 46 -8.23 4.16 -7.09
N LEU A 47 -8.52 4.77 -5.94
CA LEU A 47 -7.80 5.89 -5.34
C LEU A 47 -7.65 5.69 -3.83
N GLY A 48 -6.42 5.86 -3.33
CA GLY A 48 -6.08 5.81 -1.91
C GLY A 48 -5.28 7.04 -1.48
N ASN A 49 -5.68 7.66 -0.37
CA ASN A 49 -4.90 8.72 0.27
C ASN A 49 -4.10 8.15 1.43
N ASP A 50 -2.84 8.56 1.55
CA ASP A 50 -1.95 8.15 2.63
C ASP A 50 -0.91 9.24 2.91
N THR A 51 -0.07 9.03 3.91
CA THR A 51 1.07 9.86 4.26
C THR A 51 2.34 9.01 4.29
N ILE A 52 3.42 9.47 3.67
CA ILE A 52 4.74 8.82 3.73
C ILE A 52 5.77 9.86 4.20
N ASP A 53 6.46 9.56 5.30
CA ASP A 53 7.43 10.44 5.97
C ASP A 53 6.87 11.86 6.21
N GLY A 54 5.59 11.93 6.58
CA GLY A 54 4.87 13.19 6.82
C GLY A 54 4.35 13.91 5.56
N ILE A 55 4.63 13.40 4.36
CA ILE A 55 4.17 13.98 3.09
C ILE A 55 2.86 13.31 2.65
N PRO A 56 1.76 14.08 2.45
CA PRO A 56 0.52 13.53 1.91
C PRO A 56 0.70 13.07 0.47
N ILE A 57 0.15 11.90 0.15
CA ILE A 57 0.17 11.31 -1.20
C ILE A 57 -1.21 10.80 -1.59
N ALA A 58 -1.43 10.75 -2.91
CA ALA A 58 -2.54 10.04 -3.53
C ALA A 58 -1.97 8.95 -4.42
N VAL A 59 -2.45 7.72 -4.26
CA VAL A 59 -2.05 6.54 -5.03
C VAL A 59 -3.25 6.07 -5.85
N SER A 60 -3.06 5.80 -7.14
CA SER A 60 -4.10 5.30 -8.05
C SER A 60 -3.58 4.18 -8.93
N TRP A 61 -4.48 3.31 -9.40
CA TRP A 61 -4.22 2.17 -10.28
C TRP A 61 -5.17 2.18 -11.46
#